data_AF-A0A6N9SYC4-F1
#
_entry.id   AF-A0A6N9SYC4-F1
#
_cell.length_a   1.000
_cell.length_b   1.000
_cell.length_c   1.000
_cell.angle_alpha   90.00
_cell.angle_beta   90.00
_cell.angle_gamma   90.00
#
_symmetry.space_group_name_H-M   'P 1'
#
loop_
_entity.id
_entity.type
_entity.pdbx_description
1 polymer ?
#
loop_
_entity_poly.entity_id
_entity_poly.type
_entity_poly.pdbx_seq_one_letter_code
_entity_poly.pdbx_strand_id
1 'polypeptide(L)'
;MILIIYDDAGRLIQSIHEPIPKGYSEQLTERGTPHLLLGEAGEPTPDVHAMYRSKWVEDGELRNRPYLPASLDRQTIAADGQDEARLTGLPVPCDVTITGPDGRSILTVEDGELALTADVAATYAIAIDHWPHLPWRAEVIAT
;
A
#
# COMPACT_ATOMS: atom_id res chain seq x y z
N MET A 1 -20.20 17.01 -4.69
CA MET A 1 -20.44 15.67 -4.09
C MET A 1 -19.81 14.57 -4.94
N ILE A 2 -19.40 13.47 -4.31
CA ILE A 2 -18.89 12.27 -5.00
C ILE A 2 -19.38 11.00 -4.29
N LEU A 3 -19.71 9.97 -5.06
CA LEU A 3 -19.98 8.63 -4.54
C LEU A 3 -18.77 7.75 -4.78
N ILE A 4 -18.28 7.12 -3.72
CA ILE A 4 -17.18 6.18 -3.73
C ILE A 4 -17.73 4.77 -3.48
N ILE A 5 -17.29 3.81 -4.28
CA ILE A 5 -17.53 2.38 -4.08
C ILE A 5 -16.19 1.78 -3.65
N TYR A 6 -16.23 0.88 -2.66
CA TYR A 6 -15.05 0.21 -2.12
C TYR A 6 -15.28 -1.29 -1.96
N ASP A 7 -14.19 -2.06 -1.89
CA ASP A 7 -14.22 -3.50 -1.63
C ASP A 7 -14.24 -3.83 -0.13
N ASP A 8 -14.34 -5.11 0.21
CA ASP A 8 -14.39 -5.58 1.59
C ASP A 8 -13.10 -5.28 2.40
N ALA A 9 -11.99 -4.98 1.71
CA ALA A 9 -10.73 -4.57 2.34
C ALA A 9 -10.64 -3.03 2.50
N GLY A 10 -11.70 -2.29 2.17
CA GLY A 10 -11.73 -0.84 2.26
C GLY A 10 -11.02 -0.13 1.10
N ARG A 11 -10.64 -0.85 0.03
CA ARG A 11 -10.00 -0.26 -1.14
C ARG A 11 -11.03 0.40 -2.02
N LEU A 12 -10.78 1.66 -2.38
CA LEU A 12 -11.59 2.40 -3.32
C LEU A 12 -11.46 1.74 -4.70
N ILE A 13 -12.59 1.32 -5.29
CA ILE A 13 -12.62 0.65 -6.60
C ILE A 13 -13.26 1.52 -7.67
N GLN A 14 -14.18 2.41 -7.30
CA GLN A 14 -14.86 3.28 -8.24
C GLN A 14 -15.30 4.58 -7.57
N SER A 15 -15.39 5.62 -8.38
CA SER A 15 -15.82 6.96 -7.99
C SER A 15 -16.75 7.52 -9.04
N ILE A 16 -17.89 8.08 -8.62
CA ILE A 16 -18.88 8.70 -9.49
C ILE A 16 -19.05 10.15 -9.06
N HIS A 17 -18.69 11.05 -9.96
CA HIS A 17 -18.79 12.49 -9.78
C HIS A 17 -20.21 12.97 -10.06
N GLU A 18 -20.56 14.14 -9.54
CA GLU A 18 -21.81 14.79 -9.90
C GLU A 18 -21.92 15.06 -11.41
N PRO A 19 -23.15 14.94 -11.97
CA PRO A 19 -24.39 14.55 -11.30
C PRO A 19 -24.48 13.03 -11.03
N ILE A 20 -24.77 12.66 -9.79
CA ILE A 20 -24.97 11.25 -9.40
C ILE A 20 -26.41 10.85 -9.79
N PRO A 21 -26.63 9.71 -10.47
CA PRO A 21 -27.97 9.30 -10.86
C PRO A 21 -28.90 9.16 -9.65
N LYS A 22 -30.14 9.65 -9.79
CA LYS A 22 -31.15 9.62 -8.72
C LYS A 22 -31.41 8.18 -8.26
N GLY A 23 -31.39 7.96 -6.94
CA GLY A 23 -31.63 6.66 -6.31
C GLY A 23 -30.49 5.64 -6.49
N TYR A 24 -29.34 6.04 -7.03
CA TYR A 24 -28.24 5.09 -7.25
C TYR A 24 -27.62 4.57 -5.94
N SER A 25 -27.43 5.44 -4.93
CA SER A 25 -26.93 5.01 -3.61
C SER A 25 -27.92 4.07 -2.89
N GLU A 26 -29.23 4.30 -3.03
CA GLU A 26 -30.27 3.40 -2.52
C GLU A 26 -30.15 2.01 -3.19
N GLN A 27 -29.99 1.97 -4.52
CA GLN A 27 -29.78 0.71 -5.25
C GLN A 27 -28.49 -0.02 -4.83
N LEU A 28 -27.41 0.70 -4.55
CA LEU A 28 -26.18 0.09 -4.02
C LEU A 28 -26.41 -0.50 -2.63
N THR A 29 -27.16 0.21 -1.78
CA THR A 29 -27.55 -0.26 -0.44
C THR A 29 -28.38 -1.54 -0.52
N GLU A 30 -29.40 -1.57 -1.39
CA GLU A 30 -30.25 -2.75 -1.61
C GLU A 30 -29.47 -3.97 -2.11
N ARG A 31 -28.37 -3.73 -2.85
CA ARG A 31 -27.46 -4.77 -3.34
C ARG A 31 -26.37 -5.15 -2.34
N GLY A 32 -26.31 -4.52 -1.17
CA GLY A 32 -25.26 -4.72 -0.18
C GLY A 32 -23.87 -4.29 -0.67
N THR A 33 -23.80 -3.38 -1.65
CA THR A 33 -22.53 -2.90 -2.21
C THR A 33 -21.94 -1.82 -1.30
N PRO A 34 -20.71 -1.99 -0.76
CA PRO A 34 -20.09 -0.98 0.10
C PRO A 34 -19.84 0.33 -0.64
N HIS A 35 -20.37 1.44 -0.12
CA HIS A 35 -20.24 2.76 -0.73
C HIS A 35 -20.28 3.91 0.30
N LEU A 36 -19.74 5.07 -0.08
CA LEU A 36 -19.73 6.31 0.69
C LEU A 36 -20.08 7.51 -0.18
N LEU A 37 -20.90 8.40 0.35
CA LEU A 37 -21.11 9.75 -0.21
C LEU A 37 -20.18 10.73 0.50
N LEU A 38 -19.44 11.52 -0.27
CA LEU A 38 -18.49 12.50 0.25
C LEU A 38 -18.78 13.90 -0.32
N GLY A 39 -18.68 14.89 0.56
CA GLY A 39 -18.92 16.31 0.26
C GLY A 39 -20.39 16.62 -0.05
N GLU A 40 -20.67 17.90 -0.27
CA GLU A 40 -22.01 18.39 -0.59
C GLU A 40 -22.16 18.73 -2.08
N ALA A 41 -23.40 18.85 -2.54
CA ALA A 41 -23.69 19.20 -3.92
C ALA A 41 -23.18 20.60 -4.27
N GLY A 42 -22.43 20.74 -5.36
CA GLY A 42 -21.85 22.02 -5.79
C GLY A 42 -20.54 22.41 -5.09
N GLU A 43 -20.04 21.62 -4.14
CA GLU A 43 -18.68 21.79 -3.62
C GLU A 43 -17.61 21.35 -4.63
N PRO A 44 -16.40 21.94 -4.57
CA PRO A 44 -15.27 21.45 -5.34
C PRO A 44 -15.05 19.96 -5.10
N THR A 45 -14.97 19.21 -6.19
CA THR A 45 -14.73 17.77 -6.08
C THR A 45 -13.33 17.54 -5.50
N PRO A 46 -13.18 16.68 -4.48
CA PRO A 46 -11.88 16.23 -4.01
C PRO A 46 -11.03 15.66 -5.15
N ASP A 47 -9.70 15.75 -5.04
CA ASP A 47 -8.79 15.06 -5.95
C ASP A 47 -8.88 13.55 -5.73
N VAL A 48 -9.73 12.90 -6.52
CA VAL A 48 -10.00 11.47 -6.44
C VAL A 48 -8.76 10.66 -6.78
N HIS A 49 -7.92 11.15 -7.69
CA HIS A 49 -6.70 10.46 -8.06
C HIS A 49 -5.71 10.41 -6.88
N ALA A 50 -5.63 11.49 -6.10
CA ALA A 50 -4.91 11.48 -4.83
C ALA A 50 -5.57 10.55 -3.79
N MET A 51 -6.90 10.49 -3.74
CA MET A 51 -7.63 9.60 -2.82
C MET A 51 -7.32 8.12 -3.06
N TYR A 52 -7.40 7.62 -4.30
CA TYR A 52 -7.10 6.21 -4.62
C TYR A 52 -5.71 5.75 -4.15
N ARG A 53 -4.74 6.68 -4.05
CA ARG A 53 -3.39 6.37 -3.60
C ARG A 53 -3.19 6.47 -2.09
N SER A 54 -3.95 7.31 -1.41
CA SER A 54 -3.65 7.74 -0.04
C SER A 54 -4.78 7.51 0.96
N LYS A 55 -5.96 7.08 0.50
CA LYS A 55 -7.13 6.86 1.33
C LYS A 55 -7.62 5.42 1.26
N TRP A 56 -8.33 5.02 2.30
CA TRP A 56 -9.06 3.77 2.39
C TRP A 56 -10.31 3.96 3.23
N VAL A 57 -11.22 3.00 3.20
CA VAL A 57 -12.42 3.00 4.05
C VAL A 57 -12.21 2.03 5.20
N GLU A 58 -12.38 2.52 6.41
CA GLU A 58 -12.34 1.72 7.64
C GLU A 58 -13.58 2.10 8.44
N ASP A 59 -14.36 1.10 8.86
CA ASP A 59 -15.60 1.28 9.63
C ASP A 59 -16.60 2.27 8.98
N GLY A 60 -16.66 2.30 7.65
CA GLY A 60 -17.54 3.21 6.90
C GLY A 60 -17.06 4.66 6.87
N GLU A 61 -15.82 4.93 7.26
CA GLU A 61 -15.23 6.27 7.19
C GLU A 61 -14.04 6.29 6.24
N LEU A 62 -13.91 7.36 5.45
CA LEU A 62 -12.73 7.58 4.63
C LEU A 62 -11.55 8.04 5.50
N ARG A 63 -10.50 7.23 5.57
CA ARG A 63 -9.29 7.49 6.35
C ARG A 63 -8.04 7.58 5.49
N ASN A 64 -6.97 8.14 6.04
CA ASN A 64 -5.64 8.04 5.44
C ASN A 64 -5.15 6.60 5.53
N ARG A 65 -4.52 6.12 4.45
CA ARG A 65 -3.78 4.85 4.50
C ARG A 65 -2.66 4.96 5.54
N PRO A 66 -2.50 3.98 6.43
CA PRO A 66 -1.45 4.00 7.43
C PRO A 66 -0.07 3.86 6.79
N TYR A 67 0.98 4.27 7.51
CA TYR A 67 2.35 3.93 7.13
C TYR A 67 2.65 2.49 7.50
N LEU A 68 3.41 1.80 6.65
CA LEU A 68 3.88 0.45 6.94
C LEU A 68 4.95 0.54 8.06
N PRO A 69 4.84 -0.25 9.15
CA PRO A 69 5.74 -0.14 10.30
C PRO A 69 7.14 -0.72 10.06
N ALA A 70 7.47 -1.12 8.82
CA ALA A 70 8.72 -1.78 8.52
C ALA A 70 9.93 -0.86 8.71
N SER A 71 11.00 -1.45 9.20
CA SER A 71 12.25 -0.76 9.50
C SER A 71 13.46 -1.63 9.16
N LEU A 72 14.48 -0.99 8.58
CA LEU A 72 15.81 -1.59 8.41
C LEU A 72 16.69 -1.19 9.59
N ASP A 73 17.42 -2.14 10.15
CA ASP A 73 18.41 -1.88 11.19
C ASP A 73 19.64 -1.13 10.65
N ARG A 74 20.00 -1.38 9.38
CA ARG A 74 21.09 -0.73 8.65
C ARG A 74 20.82 -0.67 7.15
N GLN A 75 21.56 0.20 6.47
CA GLN A 75 21.48 0.40 5.01
C GLN A 75 22.80 0.12 4.29
N THR A 76 23.79 -0.41 5.00
CA THR A 76 25.09 -0.78 4.42
C THR A 76 25.53 -2.12 4.99
N ILE A 77 25.97 -3.01 4.10
CA ILE A 77 26.50 -4.34 4.43
C ILE A 77 27.76 -4.62 3.61
N ALA A 78 28.63 -5.50 4.09
CA ALA A 78 29.69 -6.07 3.26
C ALA A 78 29.12 -7.01 2.20
N ALA A 79 29.66 -6.95 0.98
CA ALA A 79 29.31 -7.87 -0.11
C ALA A 79 30.07 -9.22 0.02
N ASP A 80 29.97 -9.86 1.18
CA ASP A 80 30.70 -11.10 1.52
C ASP A 80 29.79 -12.33 1.74
N GLY A 81 28.48 -12.15 1.55
CA GLY A 81 27.47 -13.19 1.76
C GLY A 81 27.18 -13.51 3.22
N GLN A 82 27.76 -12.77 4.17
CA GLN A 82 27.65 -13.02 5.61
C GLN A 82 27.11 -11.81 6.37
N ASP A 83 27.53 -10.59 6.02
CA ASP A 83 26.98 -9.39 6.65
C ASP A 83 25.52 -9.15 6.20
N GLU A 84 24.66 -8.84 7.17
CA GLU A 84 23.21 -8.82 6.98
C GLU A 84 22.60 -7.48 7.38
N ALA A 85 21.62 -7.04 6.57
CA ALA A 85 20.66 -6.02 6.95
C ALA A 85 19.35 -6.70 7.31
N ARG A 86 18.78 -6.35 8.46
CA ARG A 86 17.52 -6.92 8.96
C ARG A 86 16.38 -5.95 8.75
N LEU A 87 15.39 -6.41 7.98
CA LEU A 87 14.10 -5.77 7.81
C LEU A 87 13.11 -6.38 8.80
N THR A 88 12.52 -5.57 9.66
CA THR A 88 11.57 -6.00 10.71
C THR A 88 10.29 -5.20 10.65
N GLY A 89 9.24 -5.65 11.35
CA GLY A 89 7.94 -4.96 11.38
C GLY A 89 7.13 -5.16 10.10
N LEU A 90 7.35 -6.27 9.39
CA LEU A 90 6.58 -6.61 8.20
C LEU A 90 5.20 -7.18 8.58
N PRO A 91 4.14 -6.85 7.83
CA PRO A 91 2.88 -7.59 7.92
C PRO A 91 3.09 -9.07 7.62
N VAL A 92 2.25 -9.92 8.24
CA VAL A 92 2.31 -11.38 8.07
C VAL A 92 0.99 -11.90 7.50
N PRO A 93 1.00 -12.60 6.35
CA PRO A 93 2.09 -12.70 5.38
C PRO A 93 2.23 -11.40 4.54
N CYS A 94 3.40 -11.14 3.96
CA CYS A 94 3.54 -10.10 2.95
C CYS A 94 4.58 -10.42 1.87
N ASP A 95 4.43 -9.83 0.68
CA ASP A 95 5.40 -9.95 -0.39
C ASP A 95 6.39 -8.77 -0.37
N VAL A 96 7.68 -9.09 -0.31
CA VAL A 96 8.80 -8.15 -0.41
C VAL A 96 9.42 -8.29 -1.80
N THR A 97 9.43 -7.20 -2.57
CA THR A 97 10.17 -7.12 -3.83
C THR A 97 11.58 -6.61 -3.56
N ILE A 98 12.59 -7.34 -4.05
CA ILE A 98 13.99 -6.92 -4.03
C ILE A 98 14.47 -6.78 -5.48
N THR A 99 15.12 -5.67 -5.81
CA THR A 99 15.71 -5.44 -7.13
C THR A 99 17.19 -5.14 -6.97
N GLY A 100 18.04 -5.98 -7.55
CA GLY A 100 19.49 -5.90 -7.47
C GLY A 100 20.16 -6.20 -8.82
N PRO A 101 21.47 -6.51 -8.85
CA PRO A 101 22.21 -6.77 -10.09
C PRO A 101 21.68 -7.99 -10.85
N ASP A 102 21.13 -8.98 -10.15
CA ASP A 102 20.56 -10.20 -10.75
C ASP A 102 19.10 -10.04 -11.22
N GLY A 103 18.57 -8.81 -11.12
CA GLY A 103 17.21 -8.49 -11.51
C GLY A 103 16.25 -8.40 -10.32
N ARG A 104 14.98 -8.74 -10.56
CA ARG A 104 13.89 -8.58 -9.60
C ARG A 104 13.48 -9.92 -9.00
N SER A 105 13.46 -10.00 -7.68
CA SER A 105 12.97 -11.13 -6.89
C SER A 105 11.78 -10.72 -6.04
N ILE A 106 10.85 -11.65 -5.79
CA ILE A 106 9.73 -11.46 -4.88
C ILE A 106 9.79 -12.58 -3.84
N LEU A 107 9.76 -12.22 -2.57
CA LEU A 107 9.84 -13.12 -1.43
C LEU A 107 8.59 -12.95 -0.58
N THR A 108 7.90 -14.04 -0.26
CA THR A 108 6.82 -14.03 0.72
C THR A 108 7.43 -14.22 2.12
N VAL A 109 7.16 -13.26 3.00
CA VAL A 109 7.60 -13.23 4.39
C VAL A 109 6.44 -13.67 5.27
N GLU A 110 6.69 -14.67 6.12
CA GLU A 110 5.68 -15.37 6.91
C GLU A 110 5.83 -15.16 8.43
N ASP A 111 6.91 -14.50 8.87
CA ASP A 111 7.25 -14.30 10.29
C ASP A 111 7.47 -12.82 10.66
N GLY A 112 7.33 -11.91 9.70
CA GLY A 112 7.41 -10.47 9.92
C GLY A 112 8.82 -9.90 9.82
N GLU A 113 9.80 -10.73 9.47
CA GLU A 113 11.20 -10.34 9.38
C GLU A 113 11.86 -10.88 8.10
N LEU A 114 12.89 -10.19 7.61
CA LEU A 114 13.69 -10.61 6.46
C LEU A 114 15.14 -10.19 6.68
N ALA A 115 16.05 -11.15 6.60
CA ALA A 115 17.49 -10.89 6.54
C ALA A 115 17.93 -10.79 5.08
N LEU A 116 18.61 -9.70 4.73
CA LEU A 116 19.22 -9.49 3.43
C LEU A 116 20.74 -9.59 3.56
N THR A 117 21.34 -10.54 2.85
CA THR A 117 22.77 -10.64 2.60
C THR A 117 23.04 -10.46 1.10
N ALA A 118 24.27 -10.12 0.74
CA ALA A 118 24.69 -9.94 -0.65
C ALA A 118 26.11 -10.46 -0.88
N ASP A 119 26.31 -11.13 -2.02
CA ASP A 119 27.63 -11.59 -2.51
C ASP A 119 28.24 -10.63 -3.54
N VAL A 120 27.46 -9.62 -3.96
CA VAL A 120 27.82 -8.70 -5.04
C VAL A 120 27.68 -7.26 -4.54
N ALA A 121 28.73 -6.47 -4.70
CA ALA A 121 28.71 -5.06 -4.37
C ALA A 121 27.78 -4.30 -5.32
N ALA A 122 26.66 -3.82 -4.80
CA ALA A 122 25.60 -3.14 -5.53
C ALA A 122 24.62 -2.46 -4.57
N THR A 123 23.73 -1.62 -5.12
CA THR A 123 22.56 -1.13 -4.38
C THR A 123 21.38 -2.05 -4.64
N TYR A 124 20.78 -2.53 -3.55
CA TYR A 124 19.57 -3.36 -3.56
C TYR A 124 18.37 -2.52 -3.15
N ALA A 125 17.40 -2.36 -4.06
CA ALA A 125 16.17 -1.65 -3.80
C ALA A 125 15.11 -2.62 -3.27
N ILE A 126 14.52 -2.28 -2.12
CA ILE A 126 13.49 -3.06 -1.44
C ILE A 126 12.17 -2.31 -1.53
N ALA A 127 11.09 -3.00 -1.92
CA ALA A 127 9.75 -2.44 -2.02
C ALA A 127 8.70 -3.39 -1.46
N ILE A 128 7.75 -2.84 -0.71
CA ILE A 128 6.62 -3.56 -0.15
C ILE A 128 5.35 -2.80 -0.50
N ASP A 129 4.39 -3.47 -1.13
CA ASP A 129 3.06 -2.94 -1.41
C ASP A 129 2.03 -3.86 -0.73
N HIS A 130 1.68 -3.53 0.50
CA HIS A 130 0.76 -4.31 1.33
C HIS A 130 -0.39 -3.44 1.81
N TRP A 131 -1.58 -3.66 1.26
CA TRP A 131 -2.80 -2.96 1.67
C TRP A 131 -3.16 -3.26 3.13
N PRO A 132 -3.64 -2.29 3.93
CA PRO A 132 -4.01 -0.92 3.58
C PRO A 132 -2.85 0.08 3.62
N HIS A 133 -1.65 -0.32 4.01
CA HIS A 133 -0.52 0.58 4.20
C HIS A 133 -0.09 1.27 2.90
N LEU A 134 0.45 2.48 3.01
CA LEU A 134 1.16 3.13 1.91
C LEU A 134 2.36 2.27 1.45
N PRO A 135 2.70 2.29 0.14
CA PRO A 135 3.87 1.57 -0.36
C PRO A 135 5.13 2.00 0.38
N TRP A 136 5.91 1.02 0.84
CA TRP A 136 7.16 1.24 1.55
C TRP A 136 8.34 0.93 0.63
N ARG A 137 9.41 1.73 0.70
CA ARG A 137 10.62 1.56 -0.10
C ARG A 137 11.86 1.92 0.70
N ALA A 138 12.94 1.18 0.49
CA ALA A 138 14.27 1.51 1.01
C ALA A 138 15.36 0.93 0.10
N GLU A 139 16.60 1.32 0.38
CA GLU A 139 17.79 0.79 -0.29
C GLU A 139 18.80 0.30 0.74
N VAL A 140 19.49 -0.80 0.39
CA VAL A 140 20.65 -1.33 1.10
C VAL A 140 21.83 -1.33 0.13
N ILE A 141 22.96 -0.76 0.54
CA ILE A 141 24.19 -0.67 -0.23
C ILE A 141 25.13 -1.78 0.23
N ALA A 142 25.44 -2.73 -0.66
CA ALA A 142 26.48 -3.73 -0.43
C ALA A 142 27.82 -3.22 -0.98
N THR A 143 28.87 -3.22 -0.16
CA THR A 143 30.21 -2.70 -0.51
C THR A 143 31.28 -3.76 -0.48
#